data_AF-A0A920KQK8-F1
#
_entry.id   AF-A0A920KQK8-F1
#
_cell.length_a   1.000
_cell.length_b   1.000
_cell.length_c   1.000
_cell.angle_alpha   90.00
_cell.angle_beta   90.00
_cell.angle_gamma   90.00
#
_symmetry.space_group_name_H-M   'P 1'
#
loop_
_entity.id
_entity.type
_entity.pdbx_description
1 polymer ?
#
loop_
_entity_poly.entity_id
_entity_poly.type
_entity_poly.pdbx_seq_one_letter_code
_entity_poly.pdbx_strand_id
1 'polypeptide(L)'
;MQRLLHEHRIEKILVVDDDFGLKGLITVKDFDKAESFPHACKDEFGQLRVGASVGTSPDTDERVEALIRAGVDVLVVDTAHGHSRNVLSGSA
;
A
#
# COMPACT_ATOMS: atom_id res chain seq x y z
N MET A 1 -22.41 -14.01 -0.52
CA MET A 1 -21.13 -14.13 -1.27
C MET A 1 -20.27 -15.27 -0.73
N GLN A 2 -19.73 -15.18 0.49
CA GLN A 2 -18.79 -16.19 1.01
C GLN A 2 -19.32 -17.64 1.00
N ARG A 3 -20.60 -17.88 1.33
CA ARG A 3 -21.19 -19.22 1.31
C ARG A 3 -21.10 -19.91 -0.06
N LEU A 4 -21.27 -19.15 -1.16
CA LEU A 4 -21.17 -19.67 -2.53
C LEU A 4 -19.73 -20.02 -2.90
N LEU A 5 -18.76 -19.20 -2.50
CA LEU A 5 -17.34 -19.46 -2.75
C LEU A 5 -16.87 -20.72 -2.02
N HIS A 6 -17.32 -20.88 -0.77
CA HIS A 6 -16.98 -22.03 0.06
C HIS A 6 -17.62 -23.33 -0.47
N GLU A 7 -18.89 -23.27 -0.87
CA GLU A 7 -19.62 -24.40 -1.46
C GLU A 7 -18.97 -24.89 -2.76
N HIS A 8 -18.58 -23.96 -3.63
CA HIS A 8 -17.95 -24.28 -4.91
C HIS A 8 -16.42 -24.39 -4.86
N ARG A 9 -15.81 -24.24 -3.67
CA ARG A 9 -14.35 -24.26 -3.46
C ARG A 9 -13.60 -23.31 -4.40
N ILE A 10 -14.17 -22.13 -4.65
CA ILE A 10 -13.59 -21.11 -5.53
C ILE A 10 -12.63 -20.26 -4.72
N GLU A 11 -11.33 -20.37 -4.96
CA GLU A 11 -10.30 -19.59 -4.24
C GLU A 11 -10.06 -18.19 -4.84
N LYS A 12 -10.33 -18.04 -6.13
CA LYS A 12 -9.91 -16.91 -6.96
C LYS A 12 -11.07 -16.50 -7.86
N ILE A 13 -11.44 -15.23 -7.82
CA ILE A 13 -12.53 -14.63 -8.61
C ILE A 13 -11.92 -13.58 -9.53
N LEU A 14 -12.07 -13.77 -10.84
CA LEU A 14 -11.68 -12.76 -11.81
C LEU A 14 -12.80 -11.72 -11.92
N VAL A 15 -12.42 -10.45 -11.92
CA VAL A 15 -13.32 -9.31 -12.12
C VAL A 15 -13.12 -8.84 -13.56
N VAL A 16 -14.19 -8.79 -14.34
CA VAL A 16 -14.19 -8.34 -15.73
C VAL A 16 -15.15 -7.16 -15.91
N ASP A 17 -14.92 -6.34 -16.94
CA ASP A 17 -15.89 -5.33 -17.38
C ASP A 17 -16.93 -5.92 -18.35
N ASP A 18 -17.83 -5.05 -18.85
CA ASP A 18 -18.91 -5.41 -19.76
C ASP A 18 -18.42 -5.99 -21.10
N ASP A 19 -17.19 -5.65 -21.50
CA ASP A 19 -16.52 -6.15 -22.71
C ASP A 19 -15.72 -7.44 -22.45
N PHE A 20 -15.91 -8.09 -21.29
CA PHE A 20 -15.15 -9.26 -20.83
C PHE A 20 -13.63 -9.02 -20.63
N GLY A 21 -13.21 -7.75 -20.53
CA GLY A 21 -11.84 -7.37 -20.24
C GLY A 21 -11.49 -7.57 -18.76
N LEU A 22 -10.36 -8.21 -18.46
CA LEU A 22 -9.90 -8.43 -17.09
C LEU A 22 -9.55 -7.12 -16.39
N LYS A 23 -10.22 -6.84 -15.27
CA LYS A 23 -9.98 -5.68 -14.40
C LYS A 23 -9.28 -6.02 -13.09
N GLY A 24 -9.36 -7.26 -12.64
CA GLY A 24 -8.70 -7.65 -11.41
C GLY A 24 -8.97 -9.08 -10.97
N LEU A 25 -8.43 -9.41 -9.81
CA LEU A 25 -8.57 -10.69 -9.15
C LEU A 25 -8.85 -10.45 -7.66
N ILE A 26 -9.84 -11.14 -7.12
CA ILE A 26 -10.13 -11.16 -5.69
C ILE A 26 -9.93 -12.59 -5.18
N THR A 27 -9.28 -12.76 -4.03
CA THR A 27 -9.07 -14.09 -3.44
C THR A 27 -9.92 -14.28 -2.19
N VAL A 28 -10.30 -15.53 -1.89
CA VAL A 28 -11.01 -15.86 -0.64
C VAL A 28 -10.21 -15.41 0.59
N LYS A 29 -8.89 -15.53 0.52
CA LYS A 29 -7.97 -15.11 1.58
C LYS A 29 -8.08 -13.62 1.89
N ASP A 30 -8.45 -12.77 0.94
CA ASP A 30 -8.65 -11.33 1.18
C ASP A 30 -9.87 -11.09 2.06
N PHE A 31 -10.94 -11.87 1.90
CA PHE A 31 -12.11 -11.83 2.78
C PHE A 31 -11.78 -12.38 4.17
N ASP A 32 -11.09 -13.52 4.26
CA ASP A 32 -10.71 -14.11 5.55
C ASP A 32 -9.84 -13.14 6.37
N LYS A 33 -8.91 -12.43 5.71
CA LYS A 33 -8.12 -11.37 6.34
C LYS A 33 -8.96 -10.17 6.74
N ALA A 34 -9.94 -9.77 5.94
CA ALA A 34 -10.81 -8.64 6.29
C ALA A 34 -11.66 -8.95 7.53
N GLU A 35 -12.17 -10.18 7.66
CA GLU A 35 -12.92 -10.63 8.83
C GLU A 35 -12.01 -10.82 10.06
N SER A 36 -10.81 -11.37 9.86
CA SER A 36 -9.84 -11.58 10.95
C SER A 36 -9.23 -10.28 11.47
N PHE A 37 -9.14 -9.25 10.63
CA PHE A 37 -8.52 -7.96 10.93
C PHE A 37 -9.44 -6.78 10.58
N PRO A 38 -10.58 -6.62 11.29
CA PRO A 38 -11.58 -5.61 10.98
C PRO A 38 -11.09 -4.17 11.20
N HIS A 39 -10.01 -4.00 11.98
CA HIS A 39 -9.38 -2.71 12.27
C HIS A 39 -8.03 -2.54 11.55
N ALA A 40 -7.76 -3.31 10.49
CA ALA A 40 -6.56 -3.14 9.69
C ALA A 40 -6.46 -1.70 9.14
N CYS A 41 -5.28 -1.10 9.24
CA CYS A 41 -5.01 0.24 8.70
C CYS A 41 -4.98 0.17 7.17
N LYS A 42 -6.09 0.59 6.55
CA LYS A 42 -6.28 0.53 5.11
C LYS A 42 -6.54 1.92 4.51
N ASP A 43 -6.26 2.08 3.23
CA ASP A 43 -6.64 3.24 2.46
C ASP A 43 -8.11 3.15 1.99
N GLU A 44 -8.55 4.11 1.16
CA GLU A 44 -9.91 4.13 0.60
C GLU A 44 -10.18 3.00 -0.41
N PHE A 45 -9.13 2.40 -0.97
CA PHE A 45 -9.21 1.27 -1.90
C PHE A 45 -9.14 -0.10 -1.20
N GLY A 46 -8.97 -0.11 0.13
CA GLY A 46 -8.88 -1.32 0.95
C GLY A 46 -7.49 -1.96 0.99
N GLN A 47 -6.46 -1.29 0.47
CA GLN A 47 -5.06 -1.71 0.54
C GLN A 47 -4.47 -1.37 1.91
N LEU A 48 -3.49 -2.14 2.39
CA LEU A 48 -2.81 -1.81 3.65
C LEU A 48 -1.98 -0.54 3.47
N ARG A 49 -2.10 0.39 4.41
CA ARG A 49 -1.26 1.60 4.40
C ARG A 49 0.19 1.26 4.74
N VAL A 50 1.12 1.92 4.05
CA VAL A 50 2.56 1.73 4.20
C VAL A 50 3.24 3.07 4.45
N GLY A 51 4.13 3.10 5.44
CA GLY A 51 5.04 4.21 5.69
C GLY A 51 6.48 3.81 5.43
N ALA A 52 7.31 4.77 5.02
CA ALA A 52 8.75 4.59 4.86
C ALA A 52 9.53 5.77 5.46
N SER A 53 10.74 5.52 5.94
CA SER A 53 11.65 6.58 6.37
C SER A 53 12.81 6.75 5.39
N VAL A 54 13.30 7.99 5.31
CA VAL A 54 14.49 8.35 4.52
C VAL A 54 15.42 9.21 5.36
N GLY A 55 16.73 9.13 5.08
CA GLY A 55 17.73 9.99 5.72
C GLY A 55 17.83 11.36 5.05
N THR A 56 18.98 12.02 5.22
CA THR A 56 19.30 13.31 4.56
C THR A 56 20.61 13.24 3.77
N SER A 57 20.94 12.06 3.25
CA SER A 57 22.11 11.85 2.40
C SER A 57 21.83 12.35 0.97
N PRO A 58 22.85 12.65 0.15
CA PRO A 58 22.65 13.14 -1.22
C PRO A 58 21.84 12.21 -2.15
N ASP A 59 21.74 10.91 -1.83
CA ASP A 59 20.94 9.93 -2.57
C ASP A 59 19.46 9.87 -2.10
N THR A 60 19.05 10.75 -1.17
CA THR A 60 17.71 10.71 -0.58
C THR A 60 16.62 11.01 -1.60
N ASP A 61 16.82 11.97 -2.51
CA ASP A 61 15.78 12.35 -3.47
C ASP A 61 15.41 11.19 -4.40
N GLU A 62 16.41 10.46 -4.93
CA GLU A 62 16.17 9.29 -5.77
C GLU A 62 15.38 8.20 -5.02
N ARG A 63 15.66 8.02 -3.72
CA ARG A 63 14.93 7.09 -2.86
C ARG A 63 13.49 7.54 -2.62
N VAL A 64 13.28 8.84 -2.36
CA VAL A 64 11.94 9.41 -2.17
C VAL A 64 11.11 9.21 -3.43
N GLU A 65 11.65 9.52 -4.60
CA GLU A 65 10.97 9.31 -5.88
C GLU A 65 10.63 7.83 -6.12
N ALA A 66 11.54 6.91 -5.78
CA ALA A 66 11.28 5.48 -5.89
C ALA A 66 10.15 5.02 -4.95
N LEU A 67 10.12 5.52 -3.70
CA LEU A 67 9.10 5.18 -2.71
C LEU A 67 7.72 5.76 -3.06
N ILE A 68 7.68 7.00 -3.57
CA ILE A 68 6.43 7.61 -4.06
C ILE A 68 5.88 6.80 -5.24
N ARG A 69 6.75 6.44 -6.21
CA ARG A 69 6.33 5.59 -7.35
C ARG A 69 5.85 4.21 -6.92
N ALA A 70 6.37 3.67 -5.82
CA ALA A 70 5.92 2.40 -5.24
C ALA A 70 4.60 2.53 -4.46
N GLY A 71 4.11 3.74 -4.20
CA GLY A 71 2.81 3.98 -3.55
C GLY A 71 2.87 4.06 -2.02
N VAL A 72 3.96 4.61 -1.45
CA VAL A 72 3.99 4.87 0.01
C VAL A 72 2.95 5.94 0.40
N ASP A 73 2.22 5.73 1.50
CA ASP A 73 1.23 6.70 2.00
C ASP A 73 1.87 7.81 2.83
N VAL A 74 2.94 7.48 3.56
CA VAL A 74 3.61 8.39 4.49
C VAL A 74 5.12 8.25 4.37
N LEU A 75 5.81 9.38 4.22
CA LEU A 75 7.26 9.44 4.24
C LEU A 75 7.75 10.22 5.46
N VAL A 76 8.72 9.67 6.17
CA VAL A 76 9.29 10.27 7.39
C VAL A 76 10.77 10.60 7.16
N VAL A 77 11.16 11.85 7.39
CA VAL A 77 12.58 12.22 7.40
C VAL A 77 13.18 11.81 8.74
N ASP A 78 14.05 10.81 8.73
CA ASP A 78 14.73 10.28 9.90
C ASP A 78 16.14 10.87 10.03
N THR A 79 16.38 11.59 11.11
CA THR A 79 17.62 12.34 11.33
C THR A 79 17.90 12.51 12.82
N ALA A 80 19.17 12.36 13.20
CA ALA A 80 19.61 12.61 14.57
C ALA A 80 19.60 14.11 14.94
N HIS A 81 19.55 15.02 13.97
CA HIS A 81 19.55 16.48 14.18
C HIS A 81 18.48 17.17 13.30
N GLY A 82 17.22 17.05 13.70
CA GLY A 82 16.06 17.58 12.96
C GLY A 82 15.99 19.11 12.79
N HIS A 83 16.78 19.85 13.56
CA HIS A 83 16.88 21.31 13.44
C HIS A 83 18.00 21.79 12.49
N SER A 84 18.71 20.85 11.87
CA SER A 84 19.76 21.20 10.91
C SER A 84 19.16 21.79 9.64
N ARG A 85 19.88 22.76 9.05
CA ARG A 85 19.43 23.52 7.87
C ARG A 85 18.99 22.61 6.72
N ASN A 86 19.65 21.46 6.55
CA ASN A 86 19.36 20.46 5.51
C ASN A 86 17.97 19.82 5.65
N VAL A 87 17.46 19.68 6.88
CA VAL A 87 16.12 19.13 7.15
C VAL A 87 15.05 20.17 6.85
N LEU A 88 15.34 21.45 7.12
CA LEU A 88 14.42 22.57 6.92
C LEU A 88 14.40 23.11 5.48
N SER A 89 15.51 22.97 4.75
CA SER A 89 15.60 23.44 3.35
C SER A 89 15.02 22.45 2.35
N GLY A 90 14.69 21.22 2.76
CA GLY A 90 14.11 20.21 1.87
C GLY A 90 14.99 19.95 0.64
N SER A 91 16.30 20.04 0.82
CA SER A 91 17.29 19.74 -0.21
C SER A 91 18.11 18.56 0.30
N ALA A 92 17.80 17.38 -0.22
CA ALA A 92 18.85 16.39 -0.41
C ALA A 92 19.75 16.81 -1.60
#